data_AF-A0A7W0FNB7-F1
#
_entry.id   AF-A0A7W0FNB7-F1
#
_cell.length_a   1.000
_cell.length_b   1.000
_cell.length_c   1.000
_cell.angle_alpha   90.00
_cell.angle_beta   90.00
_cell.angle_gamma   90.00
#
_symmetry.space_group_name_H-M   'P 1'
#
loop_
_entity.id
_entity.type
_entity.pdbx_description
1 polymer ?
#
loop_
_entity_poly.entity_id
_entity_poly.type
_entity_poly.pdbx_seq_one_letter_code
_entity_poly.pdbx_strand_id
1 'polypeptide(L)'
;MSDSVLQRIPVVAGLAYIERVRRLPAAFTATLAVEPENQYFRHAIAVLGNDEKVGYIAPEVAGRYFEAIKEHSGPVTCPARRGTPSDHETSGVEILLDFTDLPVAPTA
;
A
#
# COMPACT_ATOMS: atom_id res chain seq x y z
N MET A 1 15.66 -2.32 18.97
CA MET A 1 15.88 -2.11 17.53
C MET A 1 14.70 -2.68 16.76
N SER A 2 13.49 -2.15 17.00
CA SER A 2 12.24 -2.80 16.60
C SER A 2 11.30 -1.91 15.76
N ASP A 3 11.69 -0.67 15.46
CA ASP A 3 10.86 0.26 14.68
C ASP A 3 10.99 0.11 13.16
N SER A 4 12.04 -0.58 12.68
CA SER A 4 12.34 -0.62 11.23
C SER A 4 11.45 -1.56 10.42
N VAL A 5 10.77 -2.52 11.06
CA VAL A 5 9.88 -3.47 10.36
C VAL A 5 8.51 -2.84 10.12
N LEU A 6 8.08 -1.92 11.00
CA LEU A 6 6.81 -1.20 10.88
C LEU A 6 6.83 -0.11 9.78
N GLN A 7 8.00 0.23 9.24
CA GLN A 7 8.15 1.25 8.20
C GLN A 7 8.01 0.72 6.77
N ARG A 8 7.95 -0.62 6.60
CA ARG A 8 7.71 -1.26 5.30
C ARG A 8 6.32 -1.85 5.30
N ILE A 9 5.39 -1.17 4.66
CA ILE A 9 4.00 -1.59 4.64
C ILE A 9 3.79 -2.59 3.49
N PRO A 10 3.39 -3.84 3.80
CA PRO A 10 3.11 -4.81 2.76
C PRO A 10 1.83 -4.42 2.03
N VAL A 11 1.90 -4.48 0.70
CA VAL A 11 0.74 -4.37 -0.17
C VAL A 11 0.43 -5.77 -0.65
N VAL A 12 -0.77 -6.21 -0.32
CA VAL A 12 -1.31 -7.46 -0.83
C VAL A 12 -1.93 -7.15 -2.18
N ALA A 13 -1.22 -7.54 -3.24
CA ALA A 13 -1.79 -7.52 -4.57
C ALA A 13 -2.27 -8.93 -4.88
N GLY A 14 -3.59 -9.15 -4.78
CA GLY A 14 -4.19 -10.40 -5.25
C GLY A 14 -3.94 -10.63 -6.74
N LEU A 15 -4.19 -11.87 -7.22
CA LEU A 15 -3.97 -12.30 -8.61
C LEU A 15 -4.56 -11.34 -9.67
N ALA A 16 -5.62 -10.61 -9.33
CA ALA A 16 -6.25 -9.63 -10.21
C ALA A 16 -5.32 -8.47 -10.64
N TYR A 17 -4.23 -8.22 -9.91
CA TYR A 17 -3.34 -7.07 -10.13
C TYR A 17 -1.94 -7.44 -10.62
N ILE A 18 -1.59 -8.74 -10.64
CA ILE A 18 -0.21 -9.19 -10.82
C ILE A 18 0.42 -8.71 -12.14
N GLU A 19 -0.35 -8.68 -13.22
CA GLU A 19 0.13 -8.19 -14.52
C GLU A 19 0.43 -6.69 -14.50
N ARG A 20 -0.33 -5.90 -13.73
CA ARG A 20 -0.05 -4.47 -13.56
C ARG A 20 1.22 -4.26 -12.75
N VAL A 21 1.39 -5.02 -11.66
CA VAL A 21 2.61 -5.00 -10.84
C VAL A 21 3.84 -5.35 -11.67
N ARG A 22 3.75 -6.35 -12.55
CA ARG A 22 4.86 -6.78 -13.42
C ARG A 22 5.34 -5.69 -14.37
N ARG A 23 4.45 -4.79 -14.80
CA ARG A 23 4.76 -3.64 -15.67
C ARG A 23 5.37 -2.46 -14.92
N LEU A 24 5.30 -2.44 -13.58
CA LEU A 24 5.91 -1.36 -12.80
C LEU A 24 7.44 -1.46 -12.80
N PRO A 25 8.14 -0.32 -12.74
CA PRO A 25 9.57 -0.31 -12.45
C PRO A 25 9.87 -0.97 -11.10
N ALA A 26 11.13 -1.38 -10.89
CA ALA A 26 11.55 -2.00 -9.63
C ALA A 26 11.30 -1.11 -8.39
N ALA A 27 11.47 0.21 -8.56
CA ALA A 27 11.12 1.24 -7.60
C ALA A 27 10.27 2.32 -8.30
N PHE A 28 9.24 2.81 -7.62
CA PHE A 28 8.26 3.75 -8.17
C PHE A 28 7.62 4.57 -7.04
N THR A 29 6.87 5.61 -7.40
CA THR A 29 6.04 6.35 -6.45
C THR A 29 4.63 5.78 -6.49
N ALA A 30 4.11 5.38 -5.34
CA ALA A 30 2.74 4.93 -5.20
C ALA A 30 1.84 6.07 -4.70
N THR A 31 0.59 6.05 -5.13
CA THR A 31 -0.47 6.92 -4.60
C THR A 31 -1.46 6.08 -3.80
N LEU A 32 -1.92 6.58 -2.67
CA LEU A 32 -2.90 5.93 -1.81
C LEU A 32 -4.28 6.54 -2.03
N ALA A 33 -5.29 5.69 -2.15
CA ALA A 33 -6.69 6.11 -2.28
C ALA A 33 -7.59 5.29 -1.35
N VAL A 34 -8.36 5.98 -0.50
CA VAL A 34 -9.34 5.32 0.37
C VAL A 34 -10.58 4.88 -0.42
N GLU A 35 -11.11 3.71 -0.10
CA GLU A 35 -12.33 3.17 -0.70
C GLU A 35 -13.36 2.83 0.39
N PRO A 36 -14.04 3.84 0.98
CA PRO A 36 -15.00 3.63 2.08
C PRO A 36 -16.18 2.71 1.71
N GLU A 37 -16.54 2.70 0.43
CA GLU A 37 -17.64 1.89 -0.13
C GLU A 37 -17.21 0.47 -0.51
N ASN A 38 -15.98 0.06 -0.20
CA ASN A 38 -15.51 -1.29 -0.50
C ASN A 38 -16.33 -2.33 0.28
N GLN A 39 -16.98 -3.23 -0.45
CA GLN A 39 -17.93 -4.19 0.08
C GLN A 39 -17.29 -5.26 1.00
N TYR A 40 -15.98 -5.45 0.90
CA TYR A 40 -15.24 -6.47 1.65
C TYR A 40 -14.56 -5.90 2.89
N PHE A 41 -14.05 -4.67 2.81
CA PHE A 41 -13.30 -4.06 3.90
C PHE A 41 -13.47 -2.54 3.91
N ARG A 42 -14.16 -2.01 4.94
CA ARG A 42 -14.54 -0.59 5.04
C ARG A 42 -13.35 0.37 5.16
N HIS A 43 -12.21 -0.12 5.65
CA HIS A 43 -10.97 0.66 5.74
C HIS A 43 -10.03 0.36 4.56
N ALA A 44 -10.56 -0.04 3.40
CA ALA A 44 -9.73 -0.36 2.24
C ALA A 44 -8.97 0.87 1.75
N ILE A 45 -7.66 0.70 1.56
CA ILE A 45 -6.77 1.71 0.99
C ILE A 45 -6.13 1.07 -0.25
N ALA A 46 -6.60 1.51 -1.41
CA ALA A 46 -6.06 1.13 -2.69
C ALA A 46 -4.68 1.76 -2.89
N VAL A 47 -3.79 0.99 -3.52
CA VAL A 47 -2.46 1.43 -3.93
C VAL A 47 -2.48 1.57 -5.44
N LEU A 48 -2.06 2.74 -5.93
CA LEU A 48 -1.97 3.05 -7.35
C LEU A 48 -0.51 3.18 -7.76
N GLY A 49 -0.14 2.57 -8.88
CA GLY A 49 1.14 2.76 -9.55
C GLY A 49 0.88 3.08 -11.02
N ASN A 50 1.51 4.14 -11.55
CA ASN A 50 1.20 4.69 -12.87
C ASN A 50 -0.32 4.93 -13.08
N ASP A 51 -0.99 5.48 -12.07
CA ASP A 51 -2.44 5.72 -12.03
C ASP A 51 -3.35 4.48 -12.15
N GLU A 52 -2.77 3.27 -12.18
CA GLU A 52 -3.51 2.01 -12.15
C GLU A 52 -3.55 1.44 -10.73
N LYS A 53 -4.71 0.93 -10.29
CA LYS A 53 -4.80 0.16 -9.04
C LYS A 53 -3.98 -1.12 -9.16
N VAL A 54 -3.02 -1.29 -8.26
CA VAL A 54 -2.09 -2.41 -8.21
C VAL A 54 -2.21 -3.26 -6.95
N GLY A 55 -3.08 -2.89 -6.01
CA GLY A 55 -3.38 -3.70 -4.83
C GLY A 55 -4.05 -2.89 -3.73
N TYR A 56 -4.07 -3.47 -2.53
CA TYR A 56 -4.52 -2.80 -1.31
C TYR A 56 -3.47 -2.93 -0.21
N ILE A 57 -3.42 -1.92 0.66
CA ILE A 57 -2.68 -2.04 1.92
C ILE A 57 -3.27 -3.19 2.74
N ALA A 58 -2.41 -3.98 3.38
CA ALA A 58 -2.84 -5.08 4.24
C ALA A 58 -3.77 -4.58 5.37
N PRO A 59 -4.87 -5.29 5.70
CA PRO A 59 -5.89 -4.82 6.64
C PRO A 59 -5.37 -4.38 8.00
N GLU A 60 -4.36 -5.07 8.53
CA GLU A 60 -3.71 -4.82 9.82
C GLU A 60 -2.99 -3.46 9.89
N VAL A 61 -2.60 -2.92 8.74
CA VAL A 61 -2.02 -1.58 8.62
C VAL A 61 -3.09 -0.56 8.21
N ALA A 62 -3.94 -0.92 7.25
CA ALA A 62 -4.89 -0.01 6.64
C ALA A 62 -5.82 0.67 7.67
N GLY A 63 -6.29 -0.07 8.68
CA GLY A 63 -7.13 0.50 9.75
C GLY A 63 -6.48 1.66 10.52
N ARG A 64 -5.15 1.67 10.65
CA ARG A 64 -4.42 2.74 11.36
C ARG A 64 -4.21 4.00 10.53
N TYR A 65 -4.32 3.92 9.21
CA TYR A 65 -4.02 5.06 8.33
C TYR A 65 -5.26 5.58 7.61
N PHE A 66 -6.37 4.85 7.65
CA PHE A 66 -7.55 5.13 6.83
C PHE A 66 -8.12 6.53 7.06
N GLU A 67 -8.46 6.90 8.30
CA GLU A 67 -9.06 8.22 8.55
C GLU A 67 -8.05 9.35 8.28
N ALA A 68 -6.77 9.16 8.61
CA ALA A 68 -5.74 10.17 8.35
C ALA A 68 -5.54 10.42 6.85
N ILE A 69 -5.56 9.38 6.01
CA ILE A 69 -5.48 9.52 4.54
C ILE A 69 -6.76 10.15 3.99
N LYS A 70 -7.93 9.74 4.50
CA LYS A 70 -9.23 10.25 4.07
C LYS A 70 -9.43 11.74 4.37
N GLU A 71 -8.90 12.22 5.49
CA GLU A 71 -8.96 13.64 5.91
C GLU A 71 -7.91 14.51 5.21
N HIS A 72 -6.89 13.90 4.60
CA HIS A 72 -5.83 14.63 3.91
C HIS A 72 -6.37 15.28 2.62
N SER A 73 -6.08 16.57 2.43
CA SER A 73 -6.65 17.38 1.34
C SER A 73 -5.96 17.20 -0.01
N GLY A 74 -4.89 16.40 -0.10
CA GLY A 74 -4.13 16.17 -1.32
C GLY A 74 -3.82 14.69 -1.57
N PRO A 75 -3.18 14.36 -2.71
CA PRO A 75 -2.73 13.01 -2.99
C PRO A 75 -1.69 12.57 -1.95
N VAL A 76 -1.98 11.47 -1.25
CA VAL A 76 -1.00 10.84 -0.36
C VAL A 76 -0.13 9.92 -1.20
N THR A 77 1.16 10.25 -1.30
CA THR A 77 2.12 9.48 -2.08
C THR A 77 3.27 8.99 -1.21
N CYS A 78 3.88 7.87 -1.61
CA CYS A 78 5.02 7.30 -0.91
C CYS A 78 5.94 6.52 -1.86
N PRO A 79 7.24 6.38 -1.52
CA PRO A 79 8.11 5.46 -2.23
C PRO A 79 7.61 4.02 -2.14
N ALA A 80 7.72 3.29 -3.23
CA ALA A 80 7.32 1.90 -3.33
C ALA A 80 8.35 1.10 -4.12
N ARG A 81 8.45 -0.19 -3.82
CA ARG A 81 9.22 -1.14 -4.62
C ARG A 81 8.46 -2.43 -4.83
N ARG A 82 8.76 -3.12 -5.93
CA ARG A 82 8.25 -4.47 -6.15
C ARG A 82 8.85 -5.43 -5.10
N GLY A 83 8.02 -6.36 -4.65
CA GLY A 83 8.44 -7.51 -3.86
C GLY A 83 9.37 -8.42 -4.65
N THR A 84 10.16 -9.19 -3.93
CA THR A 84 10.98 -10.25 -4.49
C THR A 84 10.14 -11.51 -4.74
N PRO A 85 10.62 -12.47 -5.55
CA PRO A 85 9.95 -13.77 -5.69
C PRO A 85 9.72 -14.47 -4.34
N SER A 86 10.66 -14.33 -3.40
CA SER A 86 10.51 -14.87 -2.06
C SER A 86 9.38 -14.20 -1.27
N ASP A 87 9.21 -12.87 -1.37
CA ASP A 87 8.09 -12.16 -0.72
C ASP A 87 6.73 -12.67 -1.23
N HIS A 88 6.63 -12.91 -2.54
CA HIS A 88 5.45 -13.53 -3.16
C HIS A 88 5.20 -14.93 -2.59
N GLU A 89 6.21 -15.81 -2.62
CA GLU A 89 6.06 -17.21 -2.20
C GLU A 89 5.74 -17.37 -0.71
N THR A 90 6.30 -16.52 0.16
CA THR A 90 6.10 -16.65 1.61
C THR A 90 4.90 -15.90 2.15
N SER A 91 4.47 -14.83 1.48
CA SER A 91 3.47 -13.90 2.05
C SER A 91 2.47 -13.33 1.05
N GLY A 92 2.60 -13.63 -0.25
CA GLY A 92 1.77 -13.02 -1.29
C GLY A 92 1.97 -11.52 -1.44
N VAL A 93 3.09 -10.98 -0.94
CA VAL A 93 3.41 -9.55 -1.01
C VAL A 93 4.08 -9.26 -2.34
N GLU A 94 3.50 -8.32 -3.07
CA GLU A 94 3.95 -7.95 -4.42
C GLU A 94 4.57 -6.55 -4.46
N ILE A 95 4.23 -5.70 -3.49
CA ILE A 95 4.74 -4.33 -3.37
C ILE A 95 5.03 -4.06 -1.88
N LEU A 96 6.11 -3.35 -1.63
CA LEU A 96 6.48 -2.82 -0.32
C LEU A 96 6.46 -1.29 -0.39
N LEU A 97 5.66 -0.65 0.46
CA LEU A 97 5.61 0.81 0.59
C LEU A 97 6.52 1.27 1.72
N ASP A 98 7.07 2.47 1.57
CA ASP A 98 7.86 3.14 2.59
C ASP A 98 7.06 4.31 3.19
N PHE A 99 6.66 4.17 4.45
CA PHE A 99 5.86 5.18 5.15
C PHE A 99 6.72 6.13 6.01
N THR A 100 8.05 6.10 5.87
CA THR A 100 8.97 6.91 6.70
C THR A 100 8.64 8.41 6.64
N ASP A 101 8.32 8.93 5.45
CA ASP A 101 8.00 10.35 5.23
C ASP A 101 6.55 10.54 4.74
N LEU A 102 5.63 9.65 5.15
CA LEU A 102 4.23 9.76 4.76
C LEU A 102 3.64 11.06 5.33
N PRO A 103 2.90 11.88 4.53
CA PRO A 103 2.38 13.17 4.98
C PRO A 103 1.20 13.08 5.97
N VAL A 104 0.96 11.89 6.54
CA VAL A 104 -0.11 11.60 7.48
C VAL A 104 0.40 10.68 8.59
N ALA A 105 -0.08 10.89 9.81
CA ALA A 105 0.28 10.06 10.97
C ALA A 105 -0.70 8.92 11.18
N PRO A 106 -0.26 7.75 11.70
CA PRO A 106 -1.17 6.68 12.08
C PRO A 106 -2.05 7.11 13.26
N THR A 107 -3.31 6.67 13.26
CA THR A 107 -4.24 6.77 14.38
C THR A 107 -3.99 5.64 15.39
N ALA A 108 -4.24 5.94 16.68
CA ALA A 108 -4.07 5.01 17.80
C ALA A 108 -5.07 3.83 17.77
#